data_AF-A0A068L7J4-F1
#
_entry.id   AF-A0A068L7J4-F1
#
_cell.length_a   1.000
_cell.length_b   1.000
_cell.length_c   1.000
_cell.angle_alpha   90.00
_cell.angle_beta   90.00
_cell.angle_gamma   90.00
#
_symmetry.space_group_name_H-M   'P 1'
#
loop_
_entity.id
_entity.type
_entity.pdbx_description
1 polymer ?
#
loop_
_entity_poly.entity_id
_entity_poly.type
_entity_poly.pdbx_seq_one_letter_code
_entity_poly.pdbx_strand_id
1 'polypeptide(L)'
;REKLGVYESINIISPRDAATLFRSEGMMPERFSVPPWVAYRDYRNKPYGVLLKKGEAWRSDRLTLNKEVLSPQVVEGFVPLLSEVGEDFVRRARAQVQKSGRERWTADFSHELFRFALESVCHVLYGERLGLLQDFVDPEAQRFIDAVTLMFHTTSPMLYLPPALLRGLNTRTWRDHVHAWDAIFTQADK
;
A
#
# COMPACT_ATOMS: atom_id res chain seq x y z
N ARG A 1 -4.72 28.71 0.72
CA ARG A 1 -3.30 28.44 0.41
C ARG A 1 -2.62 28.09 1.72
N GLU A 2 -1.88 27.01 1.77
CA GLU A 2 -1.16 26.53 2.95
C GLU A 2 0.30 26.31 2.57
N LYS A 3 1.22 26.65 3.47
CA LYS A 3 2.66 26.45 3.29
C LYS A 3 3.20 25.61 4.44
N LEU A 4 3.73 24.43 4.13
CA LEU A 4 4.33 23.51 5.08
C LEU A 4 5.76 23.20 4.65
N GLY A 5 6.73 23.76 5.37
CA GLY A 5 8.15 23.68 5.00
C GLY A 5 8.40 24.28 3.61
N VAL A 6 8.85 23.45 2.68
CA VAL A 6 9.13 23.84 1.28
C VAL A 6 7.94 23.65 0.35
N TYR A 7 6.82 23.11 0.84
CA TYR A 7 5.64 22.82 0.04
C TYR A 7 4.60 23.92 0.20
N GLU A 8 4.01 24.33 -0.92
CA GLU A 8 2.84 25.20 -0.96
C GLU A 8 1.69 24.48 -1.66
N SER A 9 0.50 24.54 -1.08
CA SER A 9 -0.70 23.89 -1.59
C SER A 9 -1.92 24.80 -1.56
N ILE A 10 -2.90 24.50 -2.41
CA ILE A 10 -4.25 25.05 -2.35
C ILE A 10 -5.18 23.92 -1.94
N ASN A 11 -5.73 24.00 -0.73
CA ASN A 11 -6.74 23.07 -0.24
C ASN A 11 -8.11 23.51 -0.77
N ILE A 12 -8.80 22.60 -1.47
CA ILE A 12 -10.17 22.80 -1.98
C ILE A 12 -11.13 21.85 -1.27
N ILE A 13 -12.35 22.29 -0.99
CA ILE A 13 -13.40 21.47 -0.35
C ILE A 13 -14.67 21.37 -1.21
N SER A 14 -14.89 22.33 -2.12
CA SER A 14 -16.06 22.38 -2.98
C SER A 14 -15.98 21.33 -4.09
N PRO A 15 -17.00 20.47 -4.28
CA PRO A 15 -17.07 19.55 -5.41
C PRO A 15 -17.00 20.27 -6.77
N ARG A 16 -17.49 21.52 -6.83
CA ARG A 16 -17.44 22.34 -8.05
C ARG A 16 -16.01 22.72 -8.43
N ASP A 17 -15.19 23.03 -7.43
CA ASP A 17 -13.80 23.41 -7.64
C ASP A 17 -12.97 22.17 -8.01
N ALA A 18 -13.21 21.04 -7.35
CA ALA A 18 -12.62 19.76 -7.73
C ALA A 18 -12.97 19.39 -9.18
N ALA A 19 -14.24 19.51 -9.58
CA ALA A 19 -14.65 19.25 -10.96
C ALA A 19 -13.98 20.20 -11.96
N THR A 20 -13.73 21.47 -11.58
CA THR A 20 -13.00 22.42 -12.41
C THR A 20 -11.53 22.01 -12.56
N LEU A 21 -10.86 21.63 -11.47
CA LEU A 21 -9.49 21.13 -11.47
C LEU A 21 -9.35 19.91 -12.41
N PHE A 22 -10.20 18.90 -12.24
CA PHE A 22 -10.11 17.66 -13.03
C PHE A 22 -10.53 17.85 -14.50
N ARG A 23 -11.38 18.83 -14.83
CA ARG A 23 -11.66 19.19 -16.23
C ARG A 23 -10.45 19.85 -16.92
N SER A 24 -9.59 20.51 -16.16
CA SER A 24 -8.35 21.11 -16.67
C SER A 24 -7.14 20.17 -16.63
N GLU A 25 -7.34 18.90 -16.26
CA GLU A 25 -6.25 17.93 -16.14
C GLU A 25 -5.65 17.59 -17.52
N GLY A 26 -4.32 17.58 -17.60
CA GLY A 26 -3.59 17.20 -18.80
C GLY A 26 -3.51 15.68 -19.01
N MET A 27 -2.88 15.26 -20.11
CA MET A 27 -2.70 13.85 -20.45
C MET A 27 -1.79 13.06 -19.49
N MET A 28 -0.97 13.76 -18.70
CA MET A 28 0.02 13.18 -17.79
C MET A 28 -0.07 13.90 -16.44
N PRO A 29 -1.14 13.64 -15.67
CA PRO A 29 -1.32 14.27 -14.36
C PRO A 29 -0.16 13.92 -13.43
N GLU A 30 0.25 14.92 -12.64
CA GLU A 30 1.21 14.75 -11.57
C GLU A 30 0.52 15.00 -10.24
N ARG A 31 0.88 14.18 -9.26
CA ARG A 31 0.48 14.37 -7.86
C ARG A 31 1.70 14.65 -7.00
N PHE A 32 1.43 14.99 -5.75
CA PHE A 32 2.47 15.09 -4.74
C PHE A 32 3.28 13.78 -4.70
N SER A 33 4.59 13.91 -4.94
CA SER A 33 5.51 12.79 -4.80
C SER A 33 5.76 12.53 -3.33
N VAL A 34 5.88 11.28 -2.90
CA VAL A 34 6.19 10.90 -1.52
C VAL A 34 7.72 10.88 -1.38
N PRO A 35 8.37 11.94 -0.86
CA PRO A 35 9.83 12.07 -0.93
C PRO A 35 10.60 10.91 -0.28
N PRO A 36 10.16 10.35 0.87
CA PRO A 36 10.83 9.19 1.48
C PRO A 36 10.89 7.99 0.56
N TRP A 37 9.85 7.74 -0.24
CA TRP A 37 9.76 6.57 -1.10
C TRP A 37 10.71 6.71 -2.28
N VAL A 38 10.75 7.89 -2.90
CA VAL A 38 11.74 8.22 -3.95
C VAL A 38 13.16 8.10 -3.39
N ALA A 39 13.43 8.68 -2.21
CA ALA A 39 14.74 8.62 -1.59
C ALA A 39 15.22 7.20 -1.32
N TYR A 40 14.33 6.28 -0.92
CA TYR A 40 14.67 4.87 -0.80
C TYR A 40 15.03 4.25 -2.15
N ARG A 41 14.21 4.50 -3.19
CA ARG A 41 14.45 3.92 -4.53
C ARG A 41 15.80 4.36 -5.08
N ASP A 42 16.14 5.63 -4.92
CA ASP A 42 17.44 6.18 -5.34
C ASP A 42 18.59 5.61 -4.52
N TYR A 43 18.41 5.49 -3.19
CA TYR A 43 19.44 4.99 -2.30
C TYR A 43 19.78 3.51 -2.55
N ARG A 44 18.77 2.68 -2.86
CA ARG A 44 18.92 1.24 -3.11
C ARG A 44 18.98 0.89 -4.60
N ASN A 45 18.96 1.88 -5.49
CA ASN A 45 18.89 1.69 -6.94
C ASN A 45 17.74 0.74 -7.37
N LYS A 46 16.56 0.91 -6.75
CA LYS A 46 15.34 0.13 -7.05
C LYS A 46 14.49 0.84 -8.11
N PRO A 47 13.82 0.11 -9.02
CA PRO A 47 13.01 0.70 -10.07
C PRO A 47 11.80 1.44 -9.50
N TYR A 48 11.35 2.46 -10.23
CA TYR A 48 10.13 3.18 -9.89
C TYR A 48 8.91 2.46 -10.48
N GLY A 49 7.88 2.24 -9.68
CA GLY A 49 6.57 1.81 -10.18
C GLY A 49 5.71 3.00 -10.67
N VAL A 50 4.55 2.69 -11.23
CA VAL A 50 3.57 3.71 -11.71
C VAL A 50 3.21 4.76 -10.65
N LEU A 51 3.33 4.43 -9.36
CA LEU A 51 3.12 5.42 -8.31
C LEU A 51 4.19 6.52 -8.31
N LEU A 52 5.46 6.20 -8.57
CA LEU A 52 6.56 7.17 -8.45
C LEU A 52 7.02 7.75 -9.79
N LYS A 53 6.62 7.14 -10.91
CA LYS A 53 6.88 7.66 -12.26
C LYS A 53 6.05 8.92 -12.56
N LYS A 54 6.52 9.70 -13.54
CA LYS A 54 5.87 10.90 -14.09
C LYS A 54 5.97 10.92 -15.62
N GLY A 55 5.22 11.81 -16.26
CA GLY A 55 5.27 12.02 -17.71
C GLY A 55 4.98 10.76 -18.52
N GLU A 56 5.70 10.59 -19.63
CA GLU A 56 5.49 9.46 -20.55
C GLU A 56 5.81 8.11 -19.93
N ALA A 57 6.81 8.03 -19.05
CA ALA A 57 7.15 6.80 -18.35
C ALA A 57 5.99 6.33 -17.45
N TRP A 58 5.32 7.26 -16.78
CA TRP A 58 4.10 6.96 -16.03
C TRP A 58 2.96 6.51 -16.96
N ARG A 59 2.74 7.25 -18.06
CA ARG A 59 1.64 6.99 -18.99
C ARG A 59 1.75 5.61 -19.61
N SER A 60 2.95 5.24 -20.05
CA SER A 60 3.25 3.92 -20.62
C SER A 60 2.90 2.80 -19.65
N ASP A 61 3.46 2.82 -18.42
CA ASP A 61 3.16 1.82 -17.39
C ASP A 61 1.67 1.78 -17.05
N ARG A 62 1.03 2.95 -16.92
CA ARG A 62 -0.38 3.05 -16.56
C ARG A 62 -1.28 2.43 -17.61
N LEU A 63 -1.01 2.67 -18.89
CA LEU A 63 -1.80 2.09 -19.98
C LEU A 63 -1.65 0.58 -20.06
N THR A 64 -0.47 0.04 -19.77
CA THR A 64 -0.25 -1.41 -19.68
C THR A 64 -1.00 -1.99 -18.50
N LEU A 65 -0.78 -1.45 -17.28
CA LEU A 65 -1.41 -1.95 -16.06
C LEU A 65 -2.94 -1.88 -16.12
N ASN A 66 -3.52 -0.82 -16.70
CA ASN A 66 -4.98 -0.70 -16.81
C ASN A 66 -5.62 -1.90 -17.52
N LYS A 67 -4.94 -2.52 -18.50
CA LYS A 67 -5.46 -3.69 -19.21
C LYS A 67 -5.53 -4.91 -18.29
N GLU A 68 -4.51 -5.08 -17.45
CA GLU A 68 -4.32 -6.26 -16.60
C GLU A 68 -4.94 -6.13 -15.21
N VAL A 69 -5.28 -4.93 -14.74
CA VAL A 69 -5.79 -4.75 -13.37
C VAL A 69 -7.07 -3.93 -13.25
N LEU A 70 -7.48 -3.20 -14.30
CA LEU A 70 -8.67 -2.33 -14.26
C LEU A 70 -9.67 -2.60 -15.38
N SER A 71 -9.36 -3.45 -16.36
CA SER A 71 -10.33 -3.75 -17.43
C SER A 71 -11.49 -4.56 -16.86
N PRO A 72 -12.75 -4.31 -17.29
CA PRO A 72 -13.91 -5.05 -16.79
C PRO A 72 -13.74 -6.56 -16.92
N GLN A 73 -13.19 -7.02 -18.06
CA GLN A 73 -12.96 -8.44 -18.31
C GLN A 73 -12.02 -9.07 -17.28
N VAL A 74 -10.96 -8.36 -16.89
CA VAL A 74 -9.99 -8.89 -15.92
C VAL A 74 -10.53 -8.79 -14.49
N VAL A 75 -11.22 -7.70 -14.14
CA VAL A 75 -11.82 -7.52 -12.82
C VAL A 75 -12.87 -8.60 -12.52
N GLU A 76 -13.66 -9.02 -13.52
CA GLU A 76 -14.58 -10.16 -13.35
C GLU A 76 -13.84 -11.45 -12.96
N GLY A 77 -12.64 -11.68 -13.50
CA GLY A 77 -11.79 -12.81 -13.15
C GLY A 77 -11.25 -12.77 -11.71
N PHE A 78 -11.20 -11.60 -11.07
CA PHE A 78 -10.77 -11.47 -9.67
C PHE A 78 -11.87 -11.82 -8.68
N VAL A 79 -13.15 -11.79 -9.08
CA VAL A 79 -14.29 -12.02 -8.17
C VAL A 79 -14.19 -13.38 -7.47
N PRO A 80 -13.97 -14.52 -8.17
CA PRO A 80 -13.84 -15.82 -7.51
C PRO A 80 -12.68 -15.85 -6.50
N LEU A 81 -11.52 -15.30 -6.87
CA LEU A 81 -10.33 -15.25 -6.00
C LEU A 81 -10.63 -14.46 -4.71
N LEU A 82 -11.27 -13.29 -4.84
CA LEU A 82 -11.65 -12.47 -3.70
C LEU A 82 -12.76 -13.11 -2.86
N SER A 83 -13.70 -13.81 -3.50
CA SER A 83 -14.76 -14.56 -2.82
C SER A 83 -14.19 -15.67 -1.94
N GLU A 84 -13.21 -16.43 -2.40
CA GLU A 84 -12.55 -17.46 -1.59
C GLU A 84 -11.95 -16.88 -0.31
N VAL A 85 -11.19 -15.79 -0.41
CA VAL A 85 -10.59 -15.12 0.75
C VAL A 85 -11.67 -14.55 1.68
N GLY A 86 -12.77 -14.04 1.14
CA GLY A 86 -13.93 -13.58 1.89
C GLY A 86 -14.59 -14.70 2.71
N GLU A 87 -14.78 -15.86 2.10
CA GLU A 87 -15.33 -17.02 2.80
C GLU A 87 -14.39 -17.54 3.90
N ASP A 88 -13.08 -17.55 3.65
CA ASP A 88 -12.07 -17.87 4.66
C ASP A 88 -12.15 -16.95 5.88
N PHE A 89 -12.33 -15.65 5.65
CA PHE A 89 -12.49 -14.68 6.73
C PHE A 89 -13.76 -14.95 7.55
N VAL A 90 -14.88 -15.26 6.88
CA VAL A 90 -16.14 -15.63 7.57
C VAL A 90 -15.97 -16.93 8.37
N ARG A 91 -15.30 -17.94 7.81
CA ARG A 91 -14.99 -19.21 8.51
C ARG A 91 -14.16 -18.94 9.76
N ARG A 92 -13.11 -18.12 9.65
CA ARG A 92 -12.28 -17.70 10.79
C ARG A 92 -13.10 -17.00 11.86
N ALA A 93 -13.92 -16.02 11.49
CA ALA A 93 -14.76 -15.29 12.44
C ALA A 93 -15.71 -16.24 13.21
N ARG A 94 -16.37 -17.17 12.51
CA ARG A 94 -17.22 -18.19 13.14
C ARG A 94 -16.44 -19.09 14.10
N ALA A 95 -15.24 -19.53 13.71
CA ALA A 95 -14.39 -20.35 14.56
C ALA A 95 -13.95 -19.59 15.83
N GLN A 96 -13.64 -18.30 15.73
CA GLN A 96 -13.27 -17.47 16.90
C GLN A 96 -14.46 -17.23 17.84
N VAL A 97 -15.67 -17.08 17.32
CA VAL A 97 -16.91 -17.04 18.13
C VAL A 97 -17.07 -18.37 18.89
N GLN A 98 -16.92 -19.51 18.21
CA GLN A 98 -17.02 -20.82 18.87
C GLN A 98 -15.95 -21.02 19.95
N LYS A 99 -14.69 -20.66 19.68
CA LYS A 99 -13.58 -20.76 20.64
C LYS A 99 -13.75 -19.86 21.86
N SER A 100 -14.42 -18.71 21.72
CA SER A 100 -14.61 -17.78 22.84
C SER A 100 -15.60 -18.29 23.88
N GLY A 101 -16.40 -19.32 23.55
CA GLY A 101 -17.50 -19.82 24.39
C GLY A 101 -18.62 -18.79 24.59
N ARG A 102 -18.64 -17.72 23.79
CA ARG A 102 -19.64 -16.65 23.80
C ARG A 102 -20.25 -16.54 22.41
N GLU A 103 -21.46 -16.01 22.31
CA GLU A 103 -22.10 -15.70 21.01
C GLU A 103 -21.46 -14.47 20.31
N ARG A 104 -20.22 -14.12 20.66
CA ARG A 104 -19.48 -12.99 20.07
C ARG A 104 -17.97 -13.22 20.07
N TRP A 105 -17.33 -12.60 19.09
CA TRP A 105 -15.87 -12.45 19.02
C TRP A 105 -15.51 -10.99 19.31
N THR A 106 -14.59 -10.78 20.25
CA THR A 106 -14.06 -9.45 20.58
C THR A 106 -12.57 -9.45 20.29
N ALA A 107 -12.16 -8.65 19.30
CA ALA A 107 -10.77 -8.49 18.88
C ALA A 107 -10.56 -7.10 18.28
N ASP A 108 -9.30 -6.70 18.09
CA ASP A 108 -8.94 -5.56 17.26
C ASP A 108 -9.06 -5.97 15.78
N PHE A 109 -10.15 -5.53 15.15
CA PHE A 109 -10.41 -5.82 13.75
C PHE A 109 -9.48 -5.10 12.79
N SER A 110 -8.69 -4.10 13.24
CA SER A 110 -7.72 -3.42 12.37
C SER A 110 -6.67 -4.41 11.87
N HIS A 111 -6.17 -5.27 12.75
CA HIS A 111 -5.19 -6.29 12.41
C HIS A 111 -5.80 -7.40 11.55
N GLU A 112 -7.02 -7.85 11.89
CA GLU A 112 -7.73 -8.90 11.15
C GLU A 112 -8.10 -8.43 9.73
N LEU A 113 -8.53 -7.18 9.57
CA LEU A 113 -8.84 -6.58 8.28
C LEU A 113 -7.57 -6.31 7.47
N PHE A 114 -6.45 -5.99 8.10
CA PHE A 114 -5.16 -5.87 7.40
C PHE A 114 -4.72 -7.22 6.81
N ARG A 115 -4.81 -8.31 7.58
CA ARG A 115 -4.55 -9.68 7.11
C ARG A 115 -5.47 -10.07 5.96
N PHE A 116 -6.76 -9.76 6.08
CA PHE A 116 -7.75 -10.00 5.02
C PHE A 116 -7.44 -9.23 3.73
N ALA A 117 -7.16 -7.93 3.83
CA ALA A 117 -6.83 -7.09 2.68
C ALA A 117 -5.55 -7.55 1.99
N LEU A 118 -4.55 -7.95 2.77
CA LEU A 118 -3.28 -8.43 2.24
C LEU A 118 -3.40 -9.80 1.56
N GLU A 119 -4.10 -10.75 2.17
CA GLU A 119 -4.40 -12.05 1.55
C GLU A 119 -5.16 -11.85 0.24
N SER A 120 -6.13 -10.94 0.22
CA SER A 120 -6.95 -10.63 -0.97
C SER A 120 -6.12 -10.09 -2.12
N VAL A 121 -5.28 -9.08 -1.88
CA VAL A 121 -4.46 -8.48 -2.94
C VAL A 121 -3.35 -9.42 -3.40
N CYS A 122 -2.72 -10.18 -2.50
CA CYS A 122 -1.70 -11.16 -2.87
C CYS A 122 -2.29 -12.32 -3.69
N HIS A 123 -3.48 -12.78 -3.35
CA HIS A 123 -4.14 -13.83 -4.12
C HIS A 123 -4.52 -13.38 -5.53
N VAL A 124 -4.97 -12.13 -5.69
CA VAL A 124 -5.23 -11.55 -7.02
C VAL A 124 -3.94 -11.34 -7.82
N LEU A 125 -2.88 -10.81 -7.20
CA LEU A 125 -1.65 -10.44 -7.92
C LEU A 125 -0.75 -11.63 -8.24
N TYR A 126 -0.67 -12.61 -7.35
CA TYR A 126 0.26 -13.74 -7.46
C TYR A 126 -0.43 -15.07 -7.71
N GLY A 127 -1.76 -15.15 -7.56
CA GLY A 127 -2.49 -16.43 -7.60
C GLY A 127 -2.22 -17.32 -6.39
N GLU A 128 -1.51 -16.82 -5.38
CA GLU A 128 -1.05 -17.60 -4.22
C GLU A 128 -1.77 -17.21 -2.93
N ARG A 129 -1.91 -18.20 -2.03
CA ARG A 129 -2.50 -18.02 -0.70
C ARG A 129 -1.37 -17.92 0.32
N LEU A 130 -1.23 -16.76 0.96
CA LEU A 130 -0.21 -16.54 2.00
C LEU A 130 -0.58 -17.19 3.34
N GLY A 131 -1.82 -17.66 3.48
CA GLY A 131 -2.30 -18.31 4.69
C GLY A 131 -2.52 -17.33 5.85
N LEU A 132 -2.63 -16.03 5.55
CA LEU A 132 -2.76 -14.98 6.56
C LEU A 132 -4.06 -15.08 7.35
N LEU A 133 -5.04 -15.89 6.98
CA LEU A 133 -6.29 -16.06 7.74
C LEU A 133 -6.28 -17.30 8.65
N GLN A 134 -5.19 -18.06 8.67
CA GLN A 134 -5.05 -19.25 9.51
C GLN A 134 -4.69 -18.89 10.96
N ASP A 135 -4.84 -19.85 11.88
CA ASP A 135 -4.43 -19.67 13.28
C ASP A 135 -2.91 -19.52 13.40
N PHE A 136 -2.16 -20.27 12.60
CA PHE A 136 -0.73 -20.11 12.42
C PHE A 136 -0.46 -19.27 11.18
N VAL A 137 0.29 -18.18 11.33
CA VAL A 137 0.77 -17.35 10.21
C VAL A 137 2.24 -17.64 10.02
N ASP A 138 2.65 -17.89 8.77
CA ASP A 138 4.06 -18.07 8.47
C ASP A 138 4.87 -16.85 8.94
N PRO A 139 5.98 -17.04 9.68
CA PRO A 139 6.79 -15.94 10.18
C PRO A 139 7.27 -14.97 9.08
N GLU A 140 7.48 -15.45 7.86
CA GLU A 140 7.82 -14.63 6.71
C GLU A 140 6.68 -13.72 6.28
N ALA A 141 5.46 -14.25 6.19
CA ALA A 141 4.27 -13.48 5.85
C ALA A 141 3.97 -12.42 6.93
N GLN A 142 4.20 -12.76 8.21
CA GLN A 142 4.12 -11.79 9.31
C GLN A 142 5.19 -10.69 9.19
N ARG A 143 6.44 -11.03 8.85
CA ARG A 143 7.49 -10.02 8.61
C ARG A 143 7.12 -9.06 7.49
N PHE A 144 6.46 -9.55 6.44
CA PHE A 144 5.98 -8.69 5.35
C PHE A 144 4.88 -7.72 5.82
N ILE A 145 3.91 -8.20 6.60
CA ILE A 145 2.87 -7.35 7.24
C ILE A 145 3.51 -6.25 8.09
N ASP A 146 4.45 -6.63 8.95
CA ASP A 146 5.12 -5.71 9.87
C ASP A 146 5.95 -4.68 9.11
N ALA A 147 6.59 -5.09 8.01
CA ALA A 147 7.37 -4.22 7.13
C ALA A 147 6.49 -3.18 6.44
N VAL A 148 5.33 -3.56 5.88
CA VAL A 148 4.37 -2.60 5.28
C VAL A 148 3.87 -1.61 6.32
N THR A 149 3.53 -2.09 7.51
CA THR A 149 3.08 -1.25 8.63
C THR A 149 4.17 -0.26 9.05
N LEU A 150 5.41 -0.72 9.23
CA LEU A 150 6.55 0.11 9.60
C LEU A 150 6.88 1.13 8.51
N MET A 151 6.75 0.76 7.23
CA MET A 151 6.96 1.65 6.10
C MET A 151 5.99 2.84 6.15
N PHE A 152 4.70 2.62 6.39
CA PHE A 152 3.74 3.72 6.54
C PHE A 152 4.00 4.56 7.78
N HIS A 153 4.29 3.93 8.93
CA HIS A 153 4.60 4.64 10.17
C HIS A 153 5.82 5.56 10.04
N THR A 154 6.88 5.09 9.40
CA THR A 154 8.10 5.87 9.18
C THR A 154 7.92 6.94 8.10
N THR A 155 7.00 6.74 7.14
CA THR A 155 6.71 7.73 6.09
C THR A 155 6.12 9.02 6.67
N SER A 156 5.16 8.93 7.59
CA SER A 156 4.43 10.08 8.15
C SER A 156 5.34 11.23 8.66
N PRO A 157 6.29 11.01 9.58
CA PRO A 157 7.18 12.07 10.04
C PRO A 157 8.12 12.59 8.94
N MET A 158 8.44 11.76 7.95
CA MET A 158 9.32 12.14 6.85
C MET A 158 8.61 12.91 5.72
N LEU A 159 7.29 13.13 5.82
CA LEU A 159 6.58 14.06 4.93
C LEU A 159 6.93 15.52 5.25
N TYR A 160 7.29 15.80 6.50
CA TYR A 160 7.62 17.15 6.98
C TYR A 160 9.13 17.39 7.09
N LEU A 161 9.93 16.32 7.14
CA LEU A 161 11.39 16.38 7.28
C LEU A 161 12.07 15.89 5.99
N PRO A 162 13.00 16.67 5.40
CA PRO A 162 13.68 16.26 4.17
C PRO A 162 14.43 14.92 4.33
N PRO A 163 14.18 13.91 3.47
CA PRO A 163 14.86 12.61 3.54
C PRO A 163 16.39 12.71 3.48
N ALA A 164 16.93 13.68 2.72
CA ALA A 164 18.37 13.92 2.61
C ALA A 164 19.01 14.27 3.97
N LEU A 165 18.31 15.07 4.79
CA LEU A 165 18.75 15.43 6.14
C LEU A 165 18.73 14.19 7.04
N LEU A 166 17.61 13.45 7.04
CA LEU A 166 17.44 12.25 7.87
C LEU A 166 18.44 11.15 7.54
N ARG A 167 18.80 11.02 6.26
CA ARG A 167 19.85 10.13 5.76
C ARG A 167 21.23 10.61 6.17
N GLY A 168 21.55 11.89 6.00
CA GLY A 168 22.85 12.46 6.39
C GLY A 168 23.14 12.33 7.89
N LEU A 169 22.11 12.48 8.72
CA LEU A 169 22.19 12.28 10.17
C LEU A 169 22.05 10.80 10.62
N ASN A 170 21.87 9.88 9.67
CA ASN A 170 21.64 8.44 9.92
C ASN A 170 20.60 8.17 11.03
N THR A 171 19.49 8.91 10.98
CA THR A 171 18.46 8.84 12.02
C THR A 171 17.84 7.45 12.12
N ARG A 172 17.28 7.11 13.29
CA ARG A 172 16.51 5.87 13.47
C ARG A 172 15.37 5.75 12.45
N THR A 173 14.61 6.82 12.23
CA THR A 173 13.52 6.84 11.26
C THR A 173 13.97 6.47 9.85
N TRP A 174 15.12 6.99 9.39
CA TRP A 174 15.66 6.63 8.08
C TRP A 174 16.06 5.15 8.01
N ARG A 175 16.77 4.65 9.02
CA ARG A 175 17.19 3.23 9.07
C ARG A 175 16.00 2.28 9.09
N ASP A 176 15.00 2.58 9.92
CA ASP A 176 13.77 1.78 10.04
C ASP A 176 12.97 1.82 8.71
N HIS A 177 12.91 2.98 8.03
CA HIS A 177 12.26 3.11 6.72
C HIS A 177 12.95 2.27 5.63
N VAL A 178 14.28 2.30 5.58
CA VAL A 178 15.07 1.50 4.64
C VAL A 178 14.90 0.00 4.93
N HIS A 179 14.99 -0.40 6.20
CA HIS A 179 14.79 -1.80 6.60
C HIS A 179 13.40 -2.32 6.20
N ALA A 180 12.36 -1.53 6.44
CA ALA A 180 11.00 -1.88 6.06
C ALA A 180 10.86 -2.09 4.54
N TRP A 181 11.39 -1.17 3.74
CA TRP A 181 11.35 -1.31 2.29
C TRP A 181 12.21 -2.47 1.76
N ASP A 182 13.38 -2.73 2.35
CA ASP A 182 14.23 -3.86 1.98
C ASP A 182 13.48 -5.19 2.19
N ALA A 183 12.73 -5.34 3.29
CA ALA A 183 11.88 -6.50 3.53
C ALA A 183 10.73 -6.62 2.52
N ILE A 184 10.07 -5.50 2.17
CA ILE A 184 9.01 -5.47 1.15
C ILE A 184 9.54 -5.93 -0.21
N PHE A 185 10.69 -5.40 -0.65
CA PHE A 185 11.29 -5.79 -1.93
C PHE A 185 11.80 -7.22 -1.93
N THR A 186 12.36 -7.70 -0.81
CA THR A 186 12.79 -9.09 -0.71
C THR A 186 11.64 -10.07 -0.92
N GLN A 187 10.43 -9.73 -0.45
CA GLN A 187 9.25 -10.56 -0.71
C GLN A 187 8.76 -10.45 -2.16
N ALA A 188 8.79 -9.25 -2.74
CA ALA A 188 8.30 -9.02 -4.10
C ALA A 188 9.23 -9.55 -5.21
N ASP A 189 10.52 -9.70 -4.91
CA ASP A 189 11.54 -10.20 -5.84
C ASP A 189 11.66 -11.75 -5.80
N LYS A 190 10.84 -12.44 -5.00
CA LYS A 190 10.73 -13.91 -4.97
C LYS A 190 9.80 -14.41 -6.07
#